data_AF-C4V752-F1
#
_entry.id   AF-C4V752-F1
#
_cell.length_a   1.000
_cell.length_b   1.000
_cell.length_c   1.000
_cell.angle_alpha   90.00
_cell.angle_beta   90.00
_cell.angle_gamma   90.00
#
_symmetry.space_group_name_H-M   'P 1'
#
loop_
_entity.id
_entity.type
_entity.pdbx_description
1 polymer ?
#
loop_
_entity_poly.entity_id
_entity_poly.type
_entity_poly.pdbx_seq_one_letter_code
_entity_poly.pdbx_strand_id
1 'polypeptide(L)'
;MTFFSKDYFLKLLKELTIADEQIKSLGVYVISFKEEYDNILEAYSFLYKDSSIHHKLVLLYLANQILQSVKGNDDSISGLQNGFKKFIIENFFKSKREALPYSTICEKFNDLERVWKERGVVKLQ
;
A
#
# COMPACT_ATOMS: atom_id res chain seq x y z
N MET A 1 -3.79 21.10 -15.58
CA MET A 1 -4.16 20.13 -14.54
C MET A 1 -4.05 18.75 -15.15
N THR A 2 -3.23 17.87 -14.57
CA THR A 2 -3.27 16.44 -14.87
C THR A 2 -4.45 15.83 -14.12
N PHE A 3 -5.32 15.11 -14.83
CA PHE A 3 -6.43 14.39 -14.22
C PHE A 3 -5.97 12.99 -13.79
N PHE A 4 -6.48 12.51 -12.66
CA PHE A 4 -6.28 11.13 -12.26
C PHE A 4 -7.01 10.19 -13.23
N SER A 5 -6.34 9.14 -13.69
CA SER A 5 -6.94 8.10 -14.52
C SER A 5 -6.82 6.76 -13.79
N LYS A 6 -7.98 6.19 -13.43
CA LYS A 6 -8.06 4.93 -12.71
C LYS A 6 -7.46 3.77 -13.50
N ASP A 7 -7.68 3.73 -14.82
CA ASP A 7 -7.12 2.70 -15.71
C ASP A 7 -5.59 2.79 -15.80
N TYR A 8 -5.07 4.01 -15.91
CA TYR A 8 -3.63 4.23 -15.90
C TYR A 8 -3.02 3.83 -14.55
N PHE A 9 -3.65 4.20 -13.45
CA PHE A 9 -3.20 3.81 -12.12
C PHE A 9 -3.24 2.29 -11.91
N LEU A 10 -4.29 1.61 -12.37
CA LEU A 10 -4.38 0.14 -12.36
C LEU A 10 -3.25 -0.49 -13.16
N LYS A 11 -2.90 0.07 -14.32
CA LYS A 11 -1.76 -0.40 -15.11
C LYS A 11 -0.46 -0.24 -14.33
N LEU A 12 -0.22 0.92 -13.72
CA LEU A 12 0.97 1.17 -12.90
C LEU A 12 1.07 0.19 -11.72
N LEU A 13 -0.04 -0.11 -11.06
CA LEU A 13 -0.07 -1.07 -9.97
C LEU A 13 0.22 -2.49 -10.46
N LYS A 14 -0.36 -2.92 -11.59
CA LYS A 14 -0.12 -4.26 -12.17
C LYS A 14 1.34 -4.48 -12.55
N GLU A 15 2.00 -3.44 -13.06
CA GLU A 15 3.40 -3.48 -13.50
C GLU A 15 4.39 -3.25 -12.34
N LEU A 16 3.89 -2.95 -11.14
CA LEU A 16 4.73 -2.64 -9.98
C LEU A 16 5.55 -3.86 -9.53
N THR A 17 6.86 -3.64 -9.35
CA THR A 17 7.79 -4.62 -8.81
C THR A 17 8.33 -4.18 -7.44
N ILE A 18 9.15 -5.03 -6.82
CA ILE A 18 9.80 -4.73 -5.53
C ILE A 18 10.93 -3.68 -5.64
N ALA A 19 11.21 -3.16 -6.84
CA ALA A 19 12.24 -2.16 -7.04
C ALA A 19 11.92 -0.87 -6.26
N ASP A 20 12.83 -0.48 -5.37
CA ASP A 20 12.69 0.69 -4.49
C ASP A 20 12.30 1.97 -5.23
N GLU A 21 12.90 2.21 -6.41
CA GLU A 21 12.63 3.40 -7.22
C GLU A 21 11.20 3.42 -7.78
N GLN A 22 10.67 2.26 -8.20
CA GLN A 22 9.29 2.16 -8.68
C GLN A 22 8.30 2.39 -7.53
N ILE A 23 8.55 1.79 -6.36
CA ILE A 23 7.73 1.96 -5.17
C ILE A 23 7.70 3.43 -4.73
N LYS A 24 8.87 4.09 -4.68
CA LYS A 24 8.98 5.51 -4.33
C LYS A 24 8.26 6.40 -5.34
N SER A 25 8.50 6.20 -6.63
CA SER A 25 7.91 7.02 -7.69
C SER A 25 6.38 6.89 -7.71
N LEU A 26 5.86 5.67 -7.58
CA LEU A 26 4.41 5.44 -7.53
C LEU A 26 3.81 5.97 -6.23
N GLY A 27 4.53 5.93 -5.12
CA GLY A 27 4.11 6.57 -3.86
C GLY A 27 3.95 8.08 -4.00
N VAL A 28 4.90 8.75 -4.66
CA VAL A 28 4.81 10.20 -4.96
C VAL A 28 3.65 10.51 -5.89
N TYR A 29 3.45 9.68 -6.92
CA TYR A 29 2.29 9.79 -7.82
C TYR A 29 0.97 9.75 -7.03
N VAL A 30 0.78 8.73 -6.19
CA VAL A 30 -0.43 8.59 -5.35
C VAL A 30 -0.65 9.80 -4.45
N ILE A 31 0.41 10.30 -3.81
CA ILE A 31 0.34 11.48 -2.94
C ILE A 31 -0.04 12.75 -3.72
N SER A 32 0.41 12.87 -4.97
CA SER A 32 0.10 14.02 -5.84
C SER A 32 -1.38 14.08 -6.25
N PHE A 33 -2.09 12.94 -6.17
CA PHE A 33 -3.52 12.82 -6.42
C PHE A 33 -4.32 12.54 -5.14
N LYS A 34 -3.85 13.04 -3.98
CA LYS A 34 -4.49 12.81 -2.66
C LYS A 34 -5.99 13.16 -2.60
N GLU A 35 -6.46 14.08 -3.42
CA GLU A 35 -7.88 14.46 -3.51
C GLU A 35 -8.75 13.34 -4.11
N GLU A 36 -8.15 12.43 -4.87
CA GLU A 36 -8.80 11.29 -5.54
C GLU A 36 -8.68 9.99 -4.72
N TYR A 37 -8.51 10.11 -3.39
CA TYR A 37 -8.17 8.97 -2.53
C TYR A 37 -9.20 7.84 -2.58
N ASP A 38 -10.49 8.13 -2.77
CA ASP A 38 -11.53 7.11 -2.93
C ASP A 38 -11.28 6.24 -4.16
N ASN A 39 -11.02 6.87 -5.31
CA ASN A 39 -10.71 6.19 -6.57
C ASN A 39 -9.40 5.39 -6.49
N ILE A 40 -8.39 5.94 -5.82
CA ILE A 40 -7.10 5.29 -5.58
C ILE A 40 -7.29 4.03 -4.74
N LEU A 41 -7.98 4.14 -3.59
CA LEU A 41 -8.20 3.02 -2.68
C LEU A 41 -9.08 1.94 -3.30
N GLU A 42 -10.07 2.31 -4.09
CA GLU A 42 -10.91 1.36 -4.81
C GLU A 42 -10.10 0.55 -5.82
N ALA A 43 -9.33 1.21 -6.69
CA ALA A 43 -8.46 0.54 -7.67
C ALA A 43 -7.39 -0.34 -7.00
N TYR A 44 -6.77 0.19 -5.95
CA TYR A 44 -5.77 -0.53 -5.16
C TYR A 44 -6.38 -1.78 -4.52
N SER A 45 -7.55 -1.66 -3.89
CA SER A 45 -8.24 -2.77 -3.24
C SER A 45 -8.73 -3.82 -4.24
N PHE A 46 -9.21 -3.37 -5.40
CA PHE A 46 -9.61 -4.26 -6.48
C PHE A 46 -8.44 -5.14 -6.94
N LEU A 47 -7.30 -4.52 -7.29
CA LEU A 47 -6.14 -5.27 -7.73
C LEU A 47 -5.58 -6.17 -6.63
N TYR A 48 -5.50 -5.68 -5.40
CA TYR A 48 -4.97 -6.45 -4.27
C TYR A 48 -5.70 -7.77 -4.05
N LYS A 49 -7.03 -7.78 -4.19
CA LYS A 49 -7.85 -8.99 -4.04
C LYS A 49 -7.53 -10.05 -5.10
N ASP A 50 -7.24 -9.62 -6.33
CA ASP A 50 -6.94 -10.49 -7.48
C ASP A 50 -5.45 -10.88 -7.58
N SER A 51 -4.61 -10.29 -6.73
CA SER A 51 -3.16 -10.44 -6.81
C SER A 51 -2.64 -11.73 -6.18
N SER A 52 -1.53 -12.24 -6.72
CA SER A 52 -0.74 -13.30 -6.07
C SER A 52 -0.19 -12.83 -4.72
N ILE A 53 0.16 -13.76 -3.84
CA ILE A 53 0.69 -13.41 -2.51
C ILE A 53 1.99 -12.58 -2.59
N HIS A 54 2.83 -12.83 -3.60
CA HIS A 54 4.00 -12.02 -3.89
C HIS A 54 3.62 -10.57 -4.25
N HIS A 55 2.66 -10.40 -5.16
CA HIS A 55 2.27 -9.05 -5.58
C HIS A 55 1.50 -8.31 -4.48
N LYS A 56 0.69 -9.00 -3.66
CA LYS A 56 0.11 -8.43 -2.43
C LYS A 56 1.18 -7.86 -1.52
N LEU A 57 2.30 -8.55 -1.33
CA LEU A 57 3.42 -8.03 -0.54
C LEU A 57 4.03 -6.75 -1.15
N VAL A 58 4.23 -6.73 -2.47
CA VAL A 58 4.71 -5.52 -3.19
C VAL A 58 3.76 -4.35 -3.00
N LEU A 59 2.46 -4.58 -3.13
CA LEU A 59 1.44 -3.56 -2.88
C LEU A 59 1.51 -3.05 -1.43
N LEU A 60 1.70 -3.92 -0.44
CA LEU A 60 1.86 -3.49 0.96
C LEU A 60 3.13 -2.65 1.17
N TYR A 61 4.21 -2.91 0.44
CA TYR A 61 5.38 -2.02 0.46
C TYR A 61 5.08 -0.64 -0.10
N LEU A 62 4.27 -0.55 -1.17
CA LEU A 62 3.78 0.73 -1.66
C LEU A 62 2.92 1.46 -0.61
N ALA A 63 1.99 0.77 0.03
CA ALA A 63 1.17 1.37 1.09
C ALA A 63 2.04 1.88 2.25
N ASN A 64 3.04 1.10 2.65
CA ASN A 64 4.02 1.52 3.63
C ASN A 64 4.80 2.77 3.18
N GLN A 65 5.25 2.81 1.93
CA GLN A 65 5.95 3.97 1.38
C GLN A 65 5.08 5.23 1.40
N ILE A 66 3.80 5.12 1.01
CA ILE A 66 2.85 6.24 1.05
C ILE A 66 2.69 6.74 2.48
N LEU A 67 2.45 5.84 3.44
CA LEU A 67 2.25 6.19 4.85
C LEU A 67 3.48 6.83 5.49
N GLN A 68 4.69 6.41 5.12
CA GLN A 68 5.94 6.97 5.65
C GLN A 68 6.38 8.26 4.95
N SER A 69 5.94 8.50 3.72
CA SER A 69 6.30 9.70 2.95
C SER A 69 5.54 10.95 3.40
N VAL A 70 4.37 10.75 4.03
CA VAL A 70 3.57 11.84 4.58
C VAL A 70 4.03 12.13 6.01
N LYS A 71 4.66 13.29 6.22
CA LYS A 71 5.11 13.76 7.52
C LYS A 71 4.29 14.97 7.96
N GLY A 72 3.91 15.01 9.25
CA GLY A 72 3.19 16.15 9.85
C GLY A 72 1.67 16.03 9.80
N ASN A 73 0.98 17.08 10.24
CA ASN A 73 -0.48 17.19 10.27
C ASN A 73 -0.98 17.90 9.00
N ASP A 74 -0.77 17.29 7.82
CA ASP A 74 -1.43 17.77 6.60
C ASP A 74 -2.85 17.17 6.53
N ASP A 75 -3.85 17.97 6.89
CA ASP A 75 -5.25 17.54 6.91
C ASP A 75 -5.74 17.12 5.51
N SER A 76 -5.16 17.67 4.44
CA SER A 76 -5.57 17.38 3.06
C SER A 76 -5.20 15.98 2.58
N ILE A 77 -4.31 15.27 3.29
CA ILE A 77 -3.90 13.89 2.98
C ILE A 77 -4.40 12.87 4.01
N SER A 78 -5.08 13.34 5.05
CA SER A 78 -5.62 12.50 6.13
C SER A 78 -6.57 11.41 5.62
N GLY A 79 -7.41 11.72 4.63
CA GLY A 79 -8.31 10.75 3.98
C GLY A 79 -7.56 9.58 3.37
N LEU A 80 -6.53 9.87 2.56
CA LEU A 80 -5.66 8.87 1.95
C LEU A 80 -4.93 8.01 3.00
N GLN A 81 -4.34 8.65 4.02
CA GLN A 81 -3.62 7.94 5.08
C GLN A 81 -4.55 7.01 5.88
N ASN A 82 -5.71 7.51 6.29
CA ASN A 82 -6.69 6.75 7.06
C ASN A 82 -7.23 5.58 6.23
N GLY A 83 -7.48 5.80 4.94
CA GLY A 83 -7.89 4.76 4.01
C GLY A 83 -6.87 3.63 3.89
N PHE A 84 -5.59 3.95 3.69
CA PHE A 84 -4.54 2.93 3.63
C PHE A 84 -4.32 2.21 4.98
N LYS A 85 -4.38 2.94 6.10
CA LYS A 85 -4.30 2.31 7.44
C LYS A 85 -5.45 1.32 7.65
N LYS A 86 -6.68 1.71 7.34
CA LYS A 86 -7.86 0.85 7.42
C LYS A 86 -7.72 -0.38 6.52
N PHE A 87 -7.33 -0.15 5.26
CA PHE A 87 -7.08 -1.23 4.31
C PHE A 87 -6.08 -2.26 4.84
N ILE A 88 -4.94 -1.79 5.38
CA ILE A 88 -3.90 -2.67 5.95
C ILE A 88 -4.47 -3.48 7.12
N ILE A 89 -5.16 -2.84 8.06
CA ILE A 89 -5.74 -3.52 9.23
C ILE A 89 -6.71 -4.64 8.80
N GLU A 90 -7.54 -4.39 7.79
CA GLU A 90 -8.53 -5.35 7.31
C GLU A 90 -7.93 -6.54 6.53
N ASN A 91 -6.80 -6.33 5.83
CA ASN A 91 -6.30 -7.31 4.85
C ASN A 91 -4.97 -7.98 5.24
N PHE A 92 -4.13 -7.34 6.06
CA PHE A 92 -2.76 -7.78 6.31
C PHE A 92 -2.68 -9.19 6.88
N PHE A 93 -3.40 -9.49 7.96
CA PHE A 93 -3.34 -10.82 8.60
C PHE A 93 -3.95 -11.92 7.74
N LYS A 94 -4.89 -11.59 6.85
CA LYS A 94 -5.39 -12.55 5.86
C LYS A 94 -4.27 -12.92 4.89
N SER A 95 -3.62 -11.94 4.27
CA SER A 95 -2.51 -12.17 3.35
C SER A 95 -1.32 -12.84 4.02
N LYS A 96 -0.97 -12.44 5.25
CA LYS A 96 0.09 -13.09 6.03
C LYS A 96 -0.18 -14.58 6.25
N ARG A 97 -1.43 -14.97 6.53
CA ARG A 97 -1.82 -16.39 6.64
C ARG A 97 -1.70 -17.12 5.30
N GLU A 98 -2.11 -16.48 4.20
CA GLU A 98 -1.91 -17.03 2.85
C GLU A 98 -0.42 -17.24 2.50
N ALA A 99 0.47 -16.45 3.10
CA ALA A 99 1.92 -16.57 2.91
C ALA A 99 2.58 -17.69 3.72
N LEU A 100 1.90 -18.29 4.72
CA LEU A 100 2.49 -19.31 5.61
C LEU A 100 3.17 -20.49 4.88
N PRO A 101 2.64 -21.03 3.77
CA PRO A 101 3.30 -22.11 3.04
C PRO A 101 4.61 -21.69 2.36
N TYR A 102 4.86 -20.39 2.22
CA TYR A 102 6.00 -19.82 1.50
C TYR A 102 6.94 -19.12 2.48
N SER A 103 7.85 -19.86 3.10
CA SER A 103 8.71 -19.39 4.21
C SER A 103 9.34 -18.02 3.95
N THR A 104 10.01 -17.84 2.81
CA THR A 104 10.67 -16.57 2.45
C THR A 104 9.70 -15.40 2.31
N ILE A 105 8.49 -15.63 1.80
CA ILE A 105 7.48 -14.58 1.69
C ILE A 105 6.93 -14.25 3.08
N CYS A 106 6.63 -15.27 3.88
CA CYS A 106 6.13 -15.12 5.24
C CYS A 106 7.10 -14.28 6.11
N GLU A 107 8.41 -14.51 5.99
CA GLU A 107 9.44 -13.68 6.63
C GLU A 107 9.33 -12.21 6.24
N LYS A 108 9.09 -11.91 4.97
CA LYS A 108 8.91 -10.53 4.50
C LYS A 108 7.63 -9.86 5.04
N PHE A 109 6.56 -10.64 5.24
CA PHE A 109 5.38 -10.14 5.96
C PHE A 109 5.71 -9.87 7.44
N ASN A 110 6.46 -10.75 8.11
CA ASN A 110 6.90 -10.54 9.50
C ASN A 110 7.77 -9.28 9.63
N ASP A 111 8.70 -9.06 8.69
CA ASP A 111 9.53 -7.86 8.65
C ASP A 111 8.68 -6.59 8.55
N LEU A 112 7.69 -6.60 7.66
CA LEU A 112 6.82 -5.45 7.44
C LEU A 112 5.95 -5.15 8.67
N GLU A 113 5.39 -6.18 9.32
CA GLU A 113 4.66 -6.05 10.58
C GLU A 113 5.52 -5.41 11.67
N ARG A 114 6.76 -5.90 11.82
CA ARG A 114 7.72 -5.37 12.79
C ARG A 114 7.98 -3.88 12.54
N VAL A 115 8.24 -3.49 11.30
CA VAL A 115 8.44 -2.08 10.91
C VAL A 115 7.24 -1.22 11.31
N TRP A 116 6.00 -1.69 11.08
CA TRP A 116 4.81 -0.94 11.44
C TRP A 116 4.60 -0.83 12.94
N LYS A 117 4.89 -1.89 13.70
CA LYS A 117 4.84 -1.88 15.17
C LYS A 117 5.88 -0.94 15.78
N GLU A 118 7.14 -1.05 15.35
CA GLU A 118 8.25 -0.25 15.87
C GLU A 118 8.09 1.25 15.56
N ARG A 119 7.61 1.58 14.36
CA ARG A 119 7.47 2.98 13.91
C ARG A 119 6.09 3.58 14.16
N GLY A 120 5.15 2.81 14.71
CA GLY A 120 3.78 3.25 14.96
C GLY A 120 3.01 3.66 13.68
N VAL A 121 3.37 3.11 12.52
CA VAL A 121 2.78 3.47 11.22
C VAL A 121 1.32 3.02 11.14
N VAL A 122 1.06 1.80 11.62
CA VAL A 122 -0.28 1.19 11.66
C VAL A 122 -0.45 0.51 13.02
N LYS A 123 -1.58 0.73 13.68
CA LYS A 123 -1.97 0.00 14.89
C LYS A 123 -2.62 -1.32 14.48
N LEU A 124 -1.80 -2.34 14.25
CA LEU A 124 -2.28 -3.70 14.01
C LEU A 124 -2.83 -4.27 15.33
N GLN A 125 -4.08 -4.74 15.30
CA GLN A 125 -4.74 -5.41 16.43
C GLN A 125 -4.58 -6.92 16.34
#